data_AF-A0A4R4REI7-F1
#
_entry.id   AF-A0A4R4REI7-F1
#
_cell.length_a   1.000
_cell.length_b   1.000
_cell.length_c   1.000
_cell.angle_alpha   90.00
_cell.angle_beta   90.00
_cell.angle_gamma   90.00
#
_symmetry.space_group_name_H-M   'P 1'
#
loop_
_entity.id
_entity.type
_entity.pdbx_description
1 polymer ?
#
loop_
_entity_poly.entity_id
_entity_poly.type
_entity_poly.pdbx_seq_one_letter_code
_entity_poly.pdbx_strand_id
1 'polypeptide(L)'
;MTVDDEQQLFAEMFRHLDKIDPWLKRMDPDGPRERPQERSELSRDNKEANPHQLSQAAWHSLSHAVDHLHCLRTLLRDAHTMHMYAPYSLARATLENASAAVWLLAPDDRASGFSGDSASRRSTFAAARRPRSCST
;
A
#
# COMPACT_ATOMS: atom_id res chain seq x y z
N MET A 1 -16.21 -24.43 -16.40
CA MET A 1 -15.19 -23.44 -16.74
C MET A 1 -14.48 -23.97 -17.95
N THR A 2 -14.64 -23.30 -19.09
CA THR A 2 -13.99 -23.66 -20.34
C THR A 2 -12.57 -23.07 -20.36
N VAL A 3 -11.69 -23.62 -21.19
CA VAL A 3 -10.33 -23.08 -21.38
C VAL A 3 -10.38 -21.62 -21.87
N ASP A 4 -11.41 -21.27 -22.63
CA ASP A 4 -11.63 -19.88 -23.08
C ASP A 4 -11.99 -18.96 -21.90
N ASP A 5 -12.78 -19.44 -20.93
CA ASP A 5 -13.09 -18.67 -19.71
C ASP A 5 -11.81 -18.42 -18.88
N GLU A 6 -10.93 -19.41 -18.76
CA GLU A 6 -9.65 -19.28 -18.05
C GLU A 6 -8.73 -18.27 -18.72
N GLN A 7 -8.60 -18.32 -20.05
CA GLN A 7 -7.80 -17.37 -20.81
C GLN A 7 -8.33 -15.94 -20.67
N GLN A 8 -9.66 -15.77 -20.69
CA GLN A 8 -10.30 -14.47 -20.46
C GLN A 8 -9.96 -13.90 -19.07
N LEU A 9 -10.01 -14.75 -18.03
CA LEU A 9 -9.66 -14.35 -16.66
C LEU A 9 -8.18 -13.94 -16.54
N PHE A 10 -7.28 -14.67 -17.19
CA PHE A 10 -5.86 -14.30 -17.21
C PHE A 10 -5.62 -12.98 -17.94
N ALA A 11 -6.28 -12.77 -19.09
CA ALA A 11 -6.17 -11.52 -19.85
C ALA A 11 -6.68 -10.31 -19.04
N GLU A 12 -7.83 -10.47 -18.37
CA GLU A 12 -8.38 -9.47 -17.43
C GLU A 12 -7.40 -9.18 -16.29
N MET A 13 -6.87 -10.21 -15.64
CA MET A 13 -5.89 -10.07 -14.57
C MET A 13 -4.65 -9.30 -15.04
N PHE A 14 -4.06 -9.66 -16.18
CA PHE A 14 -2.89 -8.95 -16.71
C PHE A 14 -3.18 -7.48 -17.06
N ARG A 15 -4.38 -7.18 -17.58
CA ARG A 15 -4.82 -5.81 -17.82
C ARG A 15 -4.85 -4.97 -16.54
N HIS A 16 -5.19 -5.59 -15.40
CA HIS A 16 -5.13 -4.92 -14.10
C HIS A 16 -3.69 -4.77 -13.59
N LEU A 17 -2.88 -5.82 -13.74
CA LEU A 17 -1.48 -5.80 -13.32
C LEU A 17 -0.64 -4.77 -14.10
N ASP A 18 -0.91 -4.54 -15.38
CA ASP A 18 -0.19 -3.55 -16.19
C ASP A 18 -0.39 -2.10 -15.76
N LYS A 19 -1.40 -1.84 -14.92
CA LYS A 19 -1.57 -0.52 -14.32
C LYS A 19 -0.54 -0.23 -13.24
N ILE A 20 0.35 -1.17 -12.90
CA ILE A 20 1.35 -0.99 -11.85
C ILE A 20 2.56 -0.17 -12.25
N ASP A 21 2.95 -0.18 -13.53
CA ASP A 21 4.20 0.48 -13.97
C ASP A 21 4.23 1.98 -13.63
N PRO A 22 3.12 2.75 -13.76
CA PRO A 22 3.08 4.12 -13.28
C PRO A 22 3.24 4.25 -11.76
N TRP A 23 2.71 3.31 -10.98
CA TRP A 23 2.87 3.29 -9.52
C TRP A 23 4.29 2.95 -9.10
N LEU A 24 4.96 2.05 -9.83
CA LEU A 24 6.36 1.73 -9.59
C LEU A 24 7.25 2.98 -9.74
N LYS A 25 7.00 3.78 -10.79
CA LYS A 25 7.69 5.06 -10.99
C LYS A 25 7.37 6.09 -9.90
N ARG A 26 6.13 6.13 -9.43
CA ARG A 26 5.72 7.06 -8.36
C ARG A 26 6.33 6.68 -7.01
N MET A 27 6.48 5.40 -6.74
CA MET A 27 6.99 4.88 -5.46
C MET A 27 8.50 4.61 -5.48
N ASP A 28 9.21 5.14 -6.48
CA ASP A 28 10.67 5.00 -6.61
C ASP A 28 11.37 5.53 -5.33
N PRO A 29 12.14 4.69 -4.61
CA PRO A 29 12.84 5.10 -3.40
C PRO A 29 13.85 6.24 -3.63
N ASP A 30 14.42 6.32 -4.83
CA ASP A 30 15.39 7.33 -5.28
C ASP A 30 14.70 8.53 -5.95
N GLY A 31 13.39 8.43 -6.20
CA GLY A 31 12.58 9.50 -6.77
C GLY A 31 12.29 10.64 -5.78
N PRO A 32 11.79 11.78 -6.28
CA PRO A 32 11.39 12.89 -5.42
C PRO A 32 10.21 12.45 -4.55
N ARG A 33 10.45 12.27 -3.25
CA ARG A 33 9.37 12.03 -2.27
C ARG A 33 8.52 13.29 -2.15
N GLU A 34 7.30 13.22 -2.66
CA GLU A 34 6.33 14.31 -2.49
C GLU A 34 6.06 14.48 -0.99
N ARG A 35 6.65 15.53 -0.40
CA ARG A 35 6.34 15.92 0.97
C ARG A 35 4.92 16.50 0.98
N PRO A 36 4.09 16.16 2.00
CA PRO A 36 2.81 16.82 2.16
C PRO A 36 2.99 18.34 2.14
N GLN A 37 2.16 19.06 1.37
CA GLN A 37 2.18 20.52 1.35
C GLN A 37 2.02 21.05 2.79
N GLU A 38 2.82 22.05 3.18
CA GLU A 38 2.97 22.47 4.60
C GLU A 38 1.66 22.87 5.29
N ARG A 39 0.62 23.22 4.51
CA ARG A 39 -0.70 23.64 5.00
C ARG A 39 -1.83 22.64 4.73
N SER A 40 -1.54 21.44 4.25
CA SER A 40 -2.57 20.41 4.04
C SER A 40 -3.05 19.83 5.38
N GLU A 41 -4.25 19.27 5.40
CA GLU A 41 -4.77 18.51 6.56
C GLU A 41 -3.80 17.38 6.93
N LEU A 42 -3.21 16.71 5.93
CA LEU A 42 -2.16 15.70 6.12
C LEU A 42 -0.91 16.24 6.82
N SER A 43 -0.49 17.48 6.57
CA SER A 43 0.64 18.12 7.27
C SER A 43 0.32 18.40 8.75
N ARG A 44 -0.95 18.75 9.06
CA ARG A 44 -1.41 18.91 10.45
C ARG A 44 -1.44 17.57 11.17
N ASP A 45 -2.01 16.54 10.54
CA ASP A 45 -2.07 15.19 11.11
C ASP A 45 -0.66 14.62 11.35
N ASN A 46 0.29 14.92 10.45
CA ASN A 46 1.68 14.50 10.59
C ASN A 46 2.40 15.19 11.77
N LYS A 47 2.02 16.43 12.11
CA LYS A 47 2.53 17.16 13.29
C LYS A 47 1.89 16.66 14.58
N GLU A 48 0.60 16.36 14.56
CA GLU A 48 -0.17 15.86 15.70
C GLU A 48 0.24 14.42 16.07
N ALA A 49 0.58 13.60 15.07
CA ALA A 49 1.05 12.23 15.27
C ALA A 49 2.56 12.10 15.55
N ASN A 50 3.30 13.21 15.76
CA ASN A 50 4.75 13.18 16.02
C ASN A 50 5.08 12.29 17.25
N PRO A 51 6.05 11.34 17.15
CA PRO A 51 7.05 11.11 16.10
C PRO A 51 6.63 10.19 14.94
N HIS A 52 5.40 9.69 14.95
CA HIS A 52 4.84 8.75 13.99
C HIS A 52 4.24 9.49 12.79
N GLN A 53 5.12 9.96 11.90
CA GLN A 53 4.73 10.65 10.67
C GLN A 53 3.79 9.77 9.82
N LEU A 54 2.47 10.02 9.90
CA LEU A 54 1.42 9.25 9.19
C LEU A 54 1.66 9.20 7.68
N SER A 55 2.16 10.30 7.11
CA SER A 55 2.55 10.38 5.70
C SER A 55 3.62 9.34 5.33
N GLN A 56 4.61 9.13 6.20
CA GLN A 56 5.64 8.11 6.01
C GLN A 56 5.06 6.71 6.14
N ALA A 57 4.19 6.44 7.11
CA ALA A 57 3.58 5.13 7.29
C ALA A 57 2.68 4.74 6.10
N ALA A 58 1.94 5.71 5.56
CA ALA A 58 1.14 5.53 4.34
C ALA A 58 2.04 5.26 3.13
N TRP A 59 3.13 6.02 2.97
CA TRP A 59 4.12 5.80 1.92
C TRP A 59 4.72 4.40 1.96
N HIS A 60 5.21 3.95 3.13
CA HIS A 60 5.74 2.60 3.29
C HIS A 60 4.71 1.54 2.93
N SER A 61 3.47 1.70 3.41
CA SER A 61 2.39 0.75 3.10
C SER A 61 2.09 0.69 1.59
N LEU A 62 2.08 1.83 0.90
CA LEU A 62 1.93 1.86 -0.56
C LEU A 62 3.12 1.21 -1.28
N SER A 63 4.36 1.47 -0.85
CA SER A 63 5.55 0.87 -1.45
C SER A 63 5.52 -0.65 -1.33
N HIS A 64 5.16 -1.19 -0.17
CA HIS A 64 5.00 -2.64 0.02
C HIS A 64 3.90 -3.24 -0.87
N ALA A 65 2.77 -2.53 -1.03
CA ALA A 65 1.70 -3.00 -1.91
C ALA A 65 2.15 -3.05 -3.38
N VAL A 66 2.83 -2.00 -3.85
CA VAL A 66 3.33 -1.91 -5.23
C VAL A 66 4.42 -2.96 -5.49
N ASP A 67 5.34 -3.17 -4.55
CA ASP A 67 6.40 -4.17 -4.71
C ASP A 67 5.85 -5.60 -4.81
N HIS A 68 4.93 -5.99 -3.91
CA HIS A 68 4.32 -7.32 -3.96
C HIS A 68 3.49 -7.56 -5.23
N LEU A 69 2.77 -6.55 -5.69
CA LEU A 69 1.97 -6.66 -6.91
C LEU A 69 2.85 -6.68 -8.18
N HIS A 70 3.96 -5.94 -8.19
CA HIS A 70 4.95 -6.01 -9.25
C HIS A 70 5.63 -7.38 -9.29
N CYS A 71 6.03 -7.92 -8.14
CA CYS A 71 6.56 -9.28 -8.03
C CYS A 71 5.59 -10.32 -8.60
N LEU A 72 4.30 -10.21 -8.27
CA LEU A 72 3.26 -11.08 -8.83
C LEU A 72 3.17 -10.97 -10.36
N ARG A 73 3.20 -9.75 -10.91
CA ARG A 73 3.20 -9.51 -12.35
C ARG A 73 4.42 -10.15 -13.02
N THR A 74 5.61 -9.94 -12.49
CA THR A 74 6.86 -10.50 -13.05
C THR A 74 6.85 -12.02 -13.03
N LEU A 75 6.38 -12.64 -11.94
CA LEU A 75 6.30 -14.11 -11.85
C LEU A 75 5.35 -14.70 -12.90
N LEU A 76 4.18 -14.09 -13.08
CA LEU A 76 3.15 -14.61 -13.98
C LEU A 76 3.41 -14.28 -15.45
N ARG A 77 3.88 -13.05 -15.74
CA ARG A 77 4.05 -12.55 -17.11
C ARG A 77 5.44 -12.80 -17.67
N ASP A 78 6.49 -12.55 -16.90
CA ASP A 78 7.86 -12.57 -17.41
C ASP A 78 8.52 -13.93 -17.17
N ALA A 79 8.33 -14.50 -15.97
CA ALA A 79 8.90 -15.81 -15.61
C ALA A 79 7.98 -16.99 -15.97
N HIS A 80 6.73 -16.73 -16.39
CA HIS A 80 5.71 -17.74 -16.70
C HIS A 80 5.61 -18.86 -15.64
N THR A 81 5.84 -18.52 -14.38
CA THR A 81 5.95 -19.47 -13.27
C THR A 81 4.81 -19.26 -12.29
N MET A 82 3.97 -20.27 -12.13
CA MET A 82 2.88 -20.27 -11.16
C MET A 82 3.23 -21.19 -9.99
N HIS A 83 3.76 -20.60 -8.91
CA HIS A 83 3.92 -21.33 -7.66
C HIS A 83 2.55 -21.63 -7.04
N MET A 84 2.41 -22.79 -6.40
CA MET A 84 1.14 -23.27 -5.85
C MET A 84 0.49 -22.32 -4.84
N TYR A 85 1.28 -21.64 -4.01
CA TYR A 85 0.78 -20.78 -2.92
C TYR A 85 1.34 -19.35 -2.91
N ALA A 86 2.42 -19.09 -3.63
CA ALA A 86 3.07 -17.76 -3.59
C ALA A 86 2.16 -16.64 -4.14
N PRO A 87 1.43 -16.82 -5.27
CA PRO A 87 0.54 -15.79 -5.81
C PRO A 87 -0.52 -15.32 -4.82
N TYR A 88 -1.08 -16.26 -4.04
CA TYR A 88 -2.07 -15.96 -3.01
C TYR A 88 -1.49 -15.06 -1.91
N SER A 89 -0.30 -15.39 -1.41
CA SER A 89 0.39 -14.59 -0.38
C SER A 89 0.75 -13.19 -0.88
N LEU A 90 1.20 -13.06 -2.13
CA LEU A 90 1.51 -11.78 -2.76
C LEU A 90 0.25 -10.92 -2.95
N ALA A 91 -0.84 -11.51 -3.44
CA ALA A 91 -2.11 -10.81 -3.60
C ALA A 91 -2.68 -10.35 -2.26
N ARG A 92 -2.66 -11.21 -1.24
CA ARG A 92 -3.09 -10.87 0.12
C ARG A 92 -2.25 -9.73 0.70
N ALA A 93 -0.93 -9.83 0.63
CA ALA A 93 -0.02 -8.80 1.13
C ALA A 93 -0.23 -7.46 0.40
N THR A 94 -0.51 -7.49 -0.90
CA THR A 94 -0.86 -6.28 -1.66
C THR A 94 -2.12 -5.62 -1.10
N LEU A 95 -3.21 -6.39 -0.95
CA LEU A 95 -4.50 -5.87 -0.48
C LEU A 95 -4.43 -5.32 0.94
N GLU A 96 -3.76 -6.02 1.85
CA GLU A 96 -3.58 -5.58 3.24
C GLU A 96 -2.82 -4.26 3.31
N ASN A 97 -1.74 -4.13 2.54
CA ASN A 97 -0.92 -2.92 2.53
C ASN A 97 -1.59 -1.74 1.82
N ALA A 98 -2.31 -1.99 0.73
CA ALA A 98 -3.10 -0.97 0.04
C ALA A 98 -4.24 -0.46 0.94
N SER A 99 -4.97 -1.37 1.59
CA SER A 99 -6.05 -1.03 2.53
C SER A 99 -5.52 -0.26 3.73
N ALA A 100 -4.36 -0.65 4.26
CA ALA A 100 -3.69 0.08 5.34
C ALA A 100 -3.33 1.52 4.92
N ALA A 101 -2.82 1.71 3.70
CA ALA A 101 -2.52 3.04 3.19
C ALA A 101 -3.78 3.89 3.01
N VAL A 102 -4.85 3.31 2.44
CA VAL A 102 -6.14 4.00 2.29
C VAL A 102 -6.70 4.38 3.65
N TRP A 103 -6.66 3.48 4.63
CA TRP A 103 -7.13 3.76 5.98
C TRP A 103 -6.31 4.85 6.67
N LEU A 104 -4.99 4.90 6.46
CA LEU A 104 -4.13 5.95 7.00
C LEU A 104 -4.43 7.33 6.37
N LEU A 105 -4.73 7.36 5.06
CA LEU A 105 -4.96 8.58 4.28
C LEU A 105 -6.42 9.03 4.22
N ALA A 106 -7.38 8.18 4.59
CA ALA A 106 -8.80 8.50 4.56
C ALA A 106 -9.10 9.66 5.52
N PRO A 107 -9.84 10.70 5.08
CA PRO A 107 -10.22 11.78 5.98
C PRO A 107 -11.02 11.21 7.15
N ASP A 108 -10.75 11.68 8.38
CA ASP A 108 -11.64 11.40 9.51
C ASP A 108 -12.93 12.19 9.27
N ASP A 109 -13.92 11.51 8.68
CA ASP A 109 -15.24 12.09 8.51
C ASP A 109 -15.83 12.33 9.92
N ARG A 110 -15.74 13.57 10.38
CA ARG A 110 -16.23 14.05 11.69
C ARG A 110 -17.77 14.03 11.79
N ALA A 111 -18.46 13.38 10.85
CA ALA A 111 -19.91 13.42 10.72
C ALA A 111 -20.67 12.34 11.52
N SER A 112 -20.00 11.41 12.18
CA SER A 112 -20.67 10.36 12.96
C SER A 112 -20.06 10.15 14.35
N GLY A 113 -20.30 11.09 15.27
CA GLY A 113 -20.55 10.88 16.71
C GLY A 113 -19.62 9.99 17.57
N PHE A 114 -18.51 9.47 17.06
CA PHE A 114 -17.57 8.59 17.76
C PHE A 114 -16.17 9.22 17.74
N SER A 115 -16.08 10.44 18.27
CA SER A 115 -14.93 11.35 18.14
C SER A 115 -13.73 11.01 19.06
N GLY A 116 -13.58 9.76 19.52
CA GLY A 116 -12.69 9.46 20.63
C GLY A 116 -11.27 8.95 20.32
N ASP A 117 -11.03 8.24 19.21
CA ASP A 117 -9.87 7.31 19.19
C ASP A 117 -9.29 6.98 17.79
N SER A 118 -9.80 7.56 16.70
CA SER A 118 -9.36 7.23 15.33
C SER A 118 -7.91 7.67 15.06
N ALA A 119 -7.57 8.92 15.37
CA ALA A 119 -6.22 9.45 15.21
C ALA A 119 -5.18 8.73 16.08
N SER A 120 -5.55 8.42 17.34
CA SER A 120 -4.73 7.65 18.29
C SER A 120 -4.44 6.23 17.78
N ARG A 121 -5.46 5.53 17.26
CA ARG A 121 -5.31 4.21 16.64
C ARG A 121 -4.44 4.24 15.39
N ARG A 122 -4.58 5.27 14.54
CA ARG A 122 -3.75 5.44 13.33
C ARG A 122 -2.28 5.64 13.69
N SER A 123 -2.01 6.49 14.68
CA SER A 123 -0.66 6.70 15.22
C SER A 123 -0.06 5.41 15.80
N THR A 124 -0.84 4.66 16.58
CA THR A 124 -0.42 3.38 17.16
C THR A 124 -0.13 2.33 16.08
N PHE A 125 -0.98 2.24 15.05
CA PHE A 125 -0.77 1.34 13.91
C PHE A 125 0.47 1.73 13.09
N ALA A 126 0.69 3.02 12.86
CA ALA A 126 1.90 3.54 12.20
C ALA A 126 3.17 3.24 13.01
N ALA A 127 3.11 3.34 14.34
CA ALA A 127 4.22 2.99 15.24
C ALA A 127 4.56 1.49 15.18
N ALA A 128 3.55 0.63 15.19
CA ALA A 128 3.72 -0.83 15.16
C ALA A 128 4.33 -1.36 13.86
N ARG A 129 4.18 -0.64 12.75
CA ARG A 129 4.69 -1.02 11.41
C ARG A 129 6.15 -0.62 11.15
N ARG A 130 6.85 0.02 12.08
CA ARG A 130 8.28 0.29 11.89
C ARG A 130 9.09 -1.02 11.90
N PRO A 131 10.06 -1.19 10.98
CA PRO A 131 11.09 -2.19 11.18
C PRO A 131 11.77 -1.87 12.51
N ARG A 132 11.84 -2.85 13.42
CA ARG A 132 12.64 -2.70 14.64
C ARG A 132 14.05 -2.40 14.16
N SER A 133 14.55 -1.20 14.44
CA SER A 133 15.95 -0.89 14.20
C SER A 133 16.75 -1.89 15.03
N CYS A 134 17.38 -2.87 14.36
CA CYS A 134 18.47 -3.61 14.99
C CYS A 134 19.57 -2.60 15.27
N SER A 135 19.73 -2.26 16.55
CA SER A 135 20.91 -1.58 17.04
C SER A 135 22.07 -2.57 16.94
N THR A 136 22.93 -2.38 15.94
CA THR A 136 24.26 -3.01 15.88
C THR A 136 25.22 -2.30 16.79
#